data_AF-A0A534U7T5-F1
#
_entry.id   AF-A0A534U7T5-F1
#
_cell.length_a   1.000
_cell.length_b   1.000
_cell.length_c   1.000
_cell.angle_alpha   90.00
_cell.angle_beta   90.00
_cell.angle_gamma   90.00
#
_symmetry.space_group_name_H-M   'P 1'
#
loop_
_entity.id
_entity.type
_entity.pdbx_description
1 polymer ?
#
loop_
_entity_poly.entity_id
_entity_poly.type
_entity_poly.pdbx_seq_one_letter_code
_entity_poly.pdbx_strand_id
1 'polypeptide(L)' 'MQYTTLGNTGLLVSRLSLGTMTFSGGEGIYKVIGTVDQKGADELVKASIDGGINFFDTADVYSEGESETTLGQSFKNLN' A
#
# COMPACT_ATOMS: atom_id res chain seq x y z
N MET A 1 14.55 10.54 3.17
CA MET A 1 13.19 10.82 2.65
C MET A 1 12.94 12.34 2.62
N GLN A 2 12.14 12.84 1.67
CA GLN A 2 11.66 14.23 1.64
C GLN A 2 10.14 14.25 1.83
N TYR A 3 9.63 15.28 2.51
CA TYR A 3 8.21 15.41 2.87
C TYR A 3 7.61 16.71 2.33
N THR A 4 6.29 16.72 2.13
CA THR A 4 5.52 17.90 1.68
C THR A 4 4.14 17.89 2.34
N THR A 5 3.49 19.05 2.42
CA THR A 5 2.09 19.13 2.85
C THR A 5 1.16 18.64 1.73
N LEU A 6 0.18 17.80 2.06
CA LEU A 6 -0.82 17.34 1.10
C LEU A 6 -1.88 18.44 0.90
N GLY A 7 -1.64 19.32 -0.07
CA GLY A 7 -2.50 20.47 -0.33
C GLY A 7 -2.72 21.31 0.93
N ASN A 8 -3.99 21.62 1.23
CA ASN A 8 -4.39 22.41 2.40
C ASN A 8 -4.93 21.55 3.55
N THR A 9 -4.63 20.24 3.57
CA THR A 9 -5.17 19.30 4.58
C THR A 9 -4.44 19.37 5.93
N GLY A 10 -3.23 19.94 5.96
CA GLY A 10 -2.35 19.93 7.12
C GLY A 10 -1.58 18.62 7.32
N LEU A 11 -1.81 17.59 6.49
CA LEU A 11 -1.06 16.34 6.55
C LEU A 11 0.33 16.50 5.94
N LEU A 12 1.36 16.01 6.65
CA LEU A 12 2.73 15.93 6.16
C LEU A 12 3.01 14.53 5.60
N VAL A 13 3.17 14.44 4.29
CA VAL A 13 3.34 13.16 3.56
C VAL A 13 4.69 13.07 2.87
N SER A 14 5.23 11.86 2.71
CA SER A 14 6.40 11.60 1.88
C SER A 14 6.10 11.99 0.44
N ARG A 15 7.09 12.55 -0.27
CA ARG A 15 6.93 12.94 -1.70
C ARG A 15 6.75 11.74 -2.64
N LEU A 16 7.05 10.54 -2.15
CA LEU A 16 6.75 9.26 -2.80
C LEU A 16 5.71 8.52 -1.96
N SER A 17 4.75 7.90 -2.62
CA SER A 17 3.78 6.98 -2.01
C SER A 17 3.98 5.56 -2.51
N LEU A 18 3.58 4.58 -1.70
CA LEU A 18 3.45 3.19 -2.15
C LEU A 18 2.01 2.96 -2.62
N GLY A 19 1.84 2.64 -3.90
CA GLY A 19 0.55 2.17 -4.44
C GLY A 19 0.40 0.67 -4.26
N THR A 20 -0.81 0.21 -3.89
CA THR A 20 -1.06 -1.19 -3.53
C THR A 20 -1.95 -1.94 -4.51
N MET A 21 -2.15 -1.44 -5.73
CA MET A 21 -2.97 -2.11 -6.76
C MET A 21 -2.52 -3.55 -7.08
N THR A 22 -1.26 -3.88 -6.81
CA THR A 22 -0.70 -5.23 -7.01
C THR A 22 -0.92 -6.17 -5.83
N PHE A 23 -1.52 -5.70 -4.72
CA PHE A 23 -1.73 -6.48 -3.52
C PHE A 23 -2.95 -7.36 -3.67
N SER A 24 -2.75 -8.65 -3.41
CA SER A 24 -3.74 -9.71 -3.53
C SER A 24 -4.28 -9.90 -4.93
N GLY A 25 -4.19 -11.14 -5.43
CA GLY A 25 -4.76 -11.53 -6.70
C GLY A 25 -6.25 -11.75 -6.58
N GLY A 26 -7.01 -10.74 -6.97
CA GLY A 26 -8.46 -10.87 -7.12
C GLY A 26 -8.87 -11.66 -8.36
N GLU A 27 -10.12 -11.52 -8.77
CA GLU A 27 -10.64 -12.10 -9.99
C GLU A 27 -10.50 -11.16 -11.21
N GLY A 28 -10.75 -11.68 -12.41
CA GLY A 28 -10.72 -10.89 -13.65
C GLY A 28 -9.37 -10.23 -13.93
N ILE A 29 -9.39 -8.92 -14.21
CA ILE A 29 -8.19 -8.14 -14.55
C ILE A 29 -7.19 -8.08 -13.38
N TYR A 30 -7.67 -8.14 -12.14
CA TYR A 30 -6.83 -8.10 -10.95
C TYR A 30 -6.02 -9.36 -10.74
N LYS A 31 -6.41 -10.50 -11.32
CA LYS A 31 -5.60 -11.72 -11.29
C LYS A 31 -4.27 -11.57 -12.02
N VAL A 32 -4.22 -10.70 -13.04
CA VAL A 32 -3.02 -10.47 -13.86
C VAL A 32 -2.14 -9.37 -13.24
N ILE A 33 -2.75 -8.44 -12.50
CA ILE A 33 -2.07 -7.27 -11.92
C ILE A 33 -1.68 -7.51 -10.45
N GLY A 34 -2.60 -8.07 -9.67
CA GLY A 34 -2.46 -8.46 -8.27
C GLY A 34 -1.75 -9.80 -8.14
N THR A 35 -0.42 -9.80 -8.18
CA THR A 35 0.36 -11.05 -8.03
C THR A 35 1.13 -11.11 -6.72
N VAL A 36 1.06 -10.04 -5.92
CA VAL A 36 1.75 -9.96 -4.63
C VAL A 36 0.87 -10.58 -3.56
N ASP A 37 1.36 -11.66 -2.96
CA ASP A 37 0.73 -12.31 -1.81
C ASP A 37 0.97 -11.52 -0.51
N GLN A 38 0.37 -11.96 0.59
CA GLN A 38 0.52 -11.28 1.89
C GLN A 38 1.99 -11.13 2.30
N LYS A 39 2.81 -12.15 2.07
CA LYS A 39 4.22 -12.10 2.46
C LYS A 39 4.99 -11.06 1.65
N GLY A 40 4.78 -11.02 0.34
CA GLY A 40 5.36 -9.98 -0.52
C GLY A 40 4.86 -8.58 -0.15
N ALA A 41 3.57 -8.45 0.20
CA ALA A 41 3.02 -7.18 0.68
C ALA A 41 3.70 -6.73 1.98
N ASP A 42 3.89 -7.64 2.95
CA ASP A 42 4.61 -7.34 4.21
C ASP A 42 6.03 -6.85 3.93
N GLU A 43 6.77 -7.50 3.01
CA GLU A 43 8.12 -7.11 2.61
C GLU A 43 8.15 -5.73 1.94
N LEU A 44 7.21 -5.44 1.04
CA LEU A 44 7.10 -4.14 0.36
C LEU A 44 6.71 -3.01 1.32
N VAL A 45 5.74 -3.25 2.20
CA VAL A 45 5.31 -2.27 3.21
C VAL A 45 6.45 -2.00 4.18
N LYS A 46 7.15 -3.05 4.65
CA LYS A 46 8.32 -2.90 5.51
C LYS A 46 9.41 -2.07 4.83
N ALA A 47 9.79 -2.41 3.60
CA ALA A 47 10.82 -1.66 2.88
C ALA A 47 10.44 -0.19 2.68
N SER A 48 9.15 0.07 2.44
CA SER A 48 8.62 1.43 2.30
C SER A 48 8.72 2.23 3.60
N ILE A 49 8.32 1.63 4.73
CA ILE A 49 8.42 2.25 6.06
C ILE A 49 9.89 2.48 6.43
N ASP A 50 10.76 1.48 6.25
CA ASP A 50 12.20 1.59 6.51
C ASP A 50 12.86 2.69 5.65
N GLY A 51 12.35 2.90 4.42
CA GLY A 51 12.74 3.99 3.54
C GLY A 51 12.19 5.38 3.93
N GLY A 52 11.27 5.44 4.90
CA GLY A 52 10.64 6.65 5.42
C GLY A 52 9.31 7.05 4.76
N ILE A 53 8.72 6.18 3.93
CA ILE A 53 7.39 6.42 3.36
C ILE A 53 6.34 6.39 4.47
N ASN A 54 5.46 7.39 4.49
CA ASN A 54 4.32 7.46 5.40
C ASN A 54 2.99 7.65 4.66
N PHE A 55 2.99 7.52 3.33
CA PHE A 55 1.83 7.71 2.47
C PHE A 55 1.63 6.49 1.57
N PHE A 56 0.45 5.86 1.71
CA PHE A 56 0.06 4.62 1.03
C PHE A 56 -1.24 4.86 0.28
N ASP A 57 -1.32 4.37 -0.96
CA ASP A 57 -2.47 4.51 -1.85
C ASP A 57 -3.11 3.13 -2.08
N THR A 58 -4.41 3.03 -1.80
CA THR A 58 -5.25 1.83 -1.99
C THR A 58 -6.66 2.25 -2.39
N ALA A 59 -7.48 1.31 -2.84
CA ALA A 59 -8.89 1.53 -3.14
C ALA A 59 -9.71 0.25 -2.93
N ASP A 60 -11.01 0.40 -2.67
CA ASP A 60 -12.01 -0.67 -2.61
C ASP A 60 -12.11 -1.45 -3.92
N VAL A 61 -11.90 -0.80 -5.06
CA VAL A 61 -11.93 -1.45 -6.37
C VAL A 61 -10.72 -2.36 -6.61
N TYR A 62 -9.61 -2.18 -5.89
CA TYR A 62 -8.40 -3.00 -6.06
C TYR A 62 -8.64 -4.39 -5.48
N SER A 63 -8.80 -5.38 -6.36
CA SER A 63 -9.13 -6.75 -5.99
C SER A 63 -10.36 -6.85 -5.09
N GLU A 64 -11.39 -6.02 -5.35
CA GLU A 64 -12.65 -6.01 -4.60
C GLU A 64 -12.48 -5.83 -3.07
N GLY A 65 -11.51 -5.01 -2.66
CA GLY A 65 -11.23 -4.66 -1.26
C GLY A 65 -10.15 -5.52 -0.62
N GLU A 66 -9.71 -6.59 -1.28
CA GLU A 66 -8.63 -7.44 -0.77
C GLU A 66 -7.30 -6.68 -0.63
N SER A 67 -7.03 -5.67 -1.48
CA SER A 67 -5.87 -4.79 -1.34
C SER A 67 -5.84 -4.07 0.01
N GLU A 68 -6.98 -3.51 0.43
CA GLU A 68 -7.10 -2.80 1.71
C GLU A 68 -6.90 -3.75 2.90
N THR A 69 -7.49 -4.94 2.82
CA THR A 69 -7.32 -6.00 3.84
C THR A 69 -5.86 -6.42 3.96
N THR A 70 -5.18 -6.62 2.82
CA THR A 70 -3.77 -7.03 2.76
C THR A 70 -2.83 -5.97 3.33
N LEU A 71 -3.05 -4.71 2.97
CA LEU A 71 -2.30 -3.57 3.51
C LEU A 71 -2.53 -3.43 5.01
N GLY A 72 -3.79 -3.50 5.45
CA GLY A 72 -4.15 -3.45 6.87
C GLY A 72 -3.52 -4.57 7.69
N GLN A 73 -3.44 -5.79 7.13
CA GLN A 73 -2.76 -6.90 7.77
C GLN A 73 -1.24 -6.69 7.83
N SER A 74 -0.64 -6.11 6.78
CA SER A 74 0.79 -5.76 6.76
C SER A 74 1.15 -4.82 7.90
N PHE A 75 0.34 -3.78 8.15
CA PHE A 75 0.56 -2.88 9.29
C PHE A 75 0.44 -3.57 10.64
N LYS A 76 -0.41 -4.59 10.79
CA LYS A 76 -0.50 -5.37 12.03
C LYS A 76 0.72 -6.27 12.23
N ASN A 77 1.24 -6.87 11.17
CA ASN A 77 2.39 -7.78 11.24
C ASN A 77 3.70 -7.04 11.55
N LEU A 78 3.78 -5.75 11.23
CA LEU A 78 4.98 -4.92 11.42
C LEU A 78 4.99 -4.14 12.75
N ASN A 79 3.91 -4.22 13.54
CA ASN A 79 3.84 -3.71 14.91
C ASN A 79 4.21 -4.79 15.93
#